data_AF-A0A1S3ZAD2-F1
#
_entry.id   AF-A0A1S3ZAD2-F1
#
_cell.length_a   1.000
_cell.length_b   1.000
_cell.length_c   1.000
_cell.angle_alpha   90.00
_cell.angle_beta   90.00
_cell.angle_gamma   90.00
#
_symmetry.space_group_name_H-M   'P 1'
#
loop_
_entity.id
_entity.type
_entity.pdbx_description
1 polymer ?
#
loop_
_entity_poly.entity_id
_entity_poly.type
_entity_poly.pdbx_seq_one_letter_code
_entity_poly.pdbx_strand_id
1 'polypeptide(L)'
;MPDDIILTDKMQGGVNERLEVWRQTLKSNGFKLSRTKTEYMECKFSNGTQEGDMEVKLDTQVVPKRGSFKYLGSIIQGNKEIDEEVTHRIRAGWMKWRLIFGVLCDKNVPLRLKGKFYKVVIRPTLLYGAECWPVKNSHTQKLKLAKMRMLR
;
A
#
# COMPACT_ATOMS: atom_id res chain seq x y z
N MET A 1 -8.13 -9.57 -8.11
CA MET A 1 -8.88 -9.40 -6.84
C MET A 1 -10.07 -8.52 -7.19
N PRO A 2 -11.21 -9.13 -7.54
CA PRO A 2 -12.35 -8.42 -8.14
C PRO A 2 -13.30 -7.77 -7.12
N ASP A 3 -13.05 -7.90 -5.81
CA ASP A 3 -13.98 -7.46 -4.75
C ASP A 3 -13.60 -6.13 -4.08
N ASP A 4 -12.44 -5.54 -4.40
CA ASP A 4 -11.97 -4.28 -3.81
C ASP A 4 -12.32 -3.10 -4.73
N ILE A 5 -13.07 -2.12 -4.20
CA ILE A 5 -13.48 -0.91 -4.92
C ILE A 5 -12.97 0.32 -4.15
N ILE A 6 -12.41 1.29 -4.87
CA ILE A 6 -12.00 2.59 -4.31
C ILE A 6 -12.97 3.66 -4.80
N LEU A 7 -13.52 4.43 -3.86
CA LEU A 7 -14.30 5.62 -4.12
C LEU A 7 -13.46 6.85 -3.78
N THR A 8 -13.40 7.82 -4.69
CA THR A 8 -12.67 9.08 -4.48
C THR A 8 -13.58 10.26 -4.79
N ASP A 9 -13.58 11.24 -3.90
CA ASP A 9 -14.21 12.53 -4.11
C ASP A 9 -13.35 13.64 -3.49
N LYS A 10 -13.57 14.90 -3.89
CA LYS A 10 -12.85 16.05 -3.35
C LYS A 10 -13.39 16.47 -1.98
N MET A 11 -14.66 16.18 -1.71
CA MET A 11 -15.37 16.60 -0.50
C MET A 11 -15.90 15.39 0.27
N GLN A 12 -15.93 15.48 1.60
CA GLN A 12 -16.44 14.40 2.45
C GLN A 12 -17.92 14.10 2.17
N GLY A 13 -18.72 15.13 1.90
CA GLY A 13 -20.11 15.00 1.47
C GLY A 13 -20.25 14.17 0.17
N GLY A 14 -19.41 14.44 -0.82
CA GLY A 14 -19.39 13.69 -2.08
C GLY A 14 -18.99 12.23 -1.91
N VAL A 15 -18.09 11.92 -0.96
CA VAL A 15 -17.78 10.52 -0.59
C VAL A 15 -19.01 9.84 0.01
N ASN A 16 -19.73 10.49 0.92
CA ASN A 16 -20.95 9.95 1.54
C ASN A 16 -22.05 9.69 0.49
N GLU A 17 -22.28 10.63 -0.43
CA GLU A 17 -23.26 10.47 -1.51
C GLU A 17 -22.92 9.27 -2.40
N ARG A 18 -21.66 9.16 -2.85
CA ARG A 18 -21.21 8.02 -3.67
C ARG A 18 -21.32 6.70 -2.91
N LEU A 19 -20.90 6.68 -1.64
CA LEU A 19 -20.97 5.48 -0.81
C LEU A 19 -22.40 4.97 -0.68
N GLU A 20 -23.37 5.88 -0.53
CA GLU A 20 -24.78 5.55 -0.46
C GLU A 20 -25.32 4.99 -1.80
N VAL A 21 -24.99 5.63 -2.93
CA VAL A 21 -25.35 5.12 -4.26
C VAL A 21 -24.81 3.72 -4.50
N TRP A 22 -23.54 3.48 -4.13
CA TRP A 22 -22.91 2.17 -4.24
C TRP A 22 -23.56 1.14 -3.30
N ARG A 23 -23.88 1.52 -2.06
CA ARG A 23 -24.58 0.66 -1.11
C ARG A 23 -25.92 0.18 -1.68
N GLN A 24 -26.73 1.07 -2.22
CA GLN A 24 -28.04 0.73 -2.78
C GLN A 24 -27.91 -0.14 -4.03
N THR A 25 -26.99 0.23 -4.93
CA THR A 25 -26.74 -0.52 -6.18
C THR A 25 -26.24 -1.93 -5.89
N LEU A 26 -25.33 -2.10 -4.93
CA LEU A 26 -24.86 -3.43 -4.54
C LEU A 26 -25.99 -4.24 -3.89
N LYS A 27 -26.78 -3.63 -3.00
CA LYS A 27 -27.92 -4.30 -2.36
C LYS A 27 -28.97 -4.76 -3.36
N SER A 28 -29.31 -3.95 -4.36
CA SER A 28 -30.28 -4.34 -5.38
C SER A 28 -29.80 -5.50 -6.26
N ASN A 29 -28.48 -5.68 -6.38
CA ASN A 29 -27.85 -6.80 -7.07
C ASN A 29 -27.49 -7.98 -6.14
N GLY A 30 -27.95 -7.97 -4.89
CA GLY A 30 -27.73 -9.06 -3.92
C GLY A 30 -26.37 -9.03 -3.21
N PHE A 31 -25.57 -7.97 -3.39
CA PHE A 31 -24.28 -7.78 -2.73
C PHE A 31 -24.39 -6.85 -1.52
N LYS A 32 -23.45 -6.98 -0.57
CA LYS A 32 -23.43 -6.14 0.64
C LYS A 32 -22.02 -5.66 0.93
N LEU A 33 -21.89 -4.36 1.19
CA LEU A 33 -20.65 -3.75 1.67
C LEU A 33 -20.29 -4.27 3.07
N SER A 34 -19.03 -4.64 3.25
CA SER A 34 -18.53 -5.12 4.54
C SER A 34 -18.18 -3.96 5.46
N ARG A 35 -19.04 -3.70 6.45
CA ARG A 35 -18.84 -2.61 7.42
C ARG A 35 -17.52 -2.69 8.21
N THR A 36 -16.99 -3.89 8.41
CA THR A 36 -15.73 -4.10 9.16
C THR A 36 -14.49 -3.93 8.28
N LYS A 37 -14.63 -4.00 6.95
CA LYS A 37 -13.53 -3.85 6.00
C LYS A 37 -13.55 -2.50 5.29
N THR A 38 -14.68 -1.80 5.28
CA THR A 38 -14.76 -0.44 4.74
C THR A 38 -14.01 0.50 5.67
N GLU A 39 -13.02 1.19 5.11
CA GLU A 39 -12.23 2.22 5.78
C GLU A 39 -12.19 3.44 4.86
N TYR A 40 -11.94 4.63 5.41
CA TYR A 40 -11.72 5.81 4.60
C TYR A 40 -10.39 6.48 4.96
N MET A 41 -9.81 7.16 3.98
CA MET A 41 -8.58 7.92 4.14
C MET A 41 -8.78 9.30 3.55
N GLU A 42 -8.39 10.31 4.31
CA GLU A 42 -8.37 11.70 3.84
C GLU A 42 -6.97 12.04 3.34
N CYS A 43 -6.89 12.48 2.09
CA CYS A 43 -5.65 12.94 1.51
C CYS A 43 -5.63 14.46 1.50
N LYS A 44 -4.80 15.08 2.35
CA LYS A 44 -4.69 16.53 2.45
C LYS A 44 -3.89 17.08 1.27
N PHE A 45 -4.54 17.23 0.12
CA PHE A 45 -3.89 17.70 -1.10
C PHE A 45 -3.67 19.22 -1.13
N SER A 46 -4.49 19.99 -0.42
CA SER A 46 -4.44 21.45 -0.33
C SER A 46 -4.66 21.96 1.10
N ASN A 47 -4.13 23.14 1.42
CA ASN A 47 -4.36 23.86 2.70
C ASN A 47 -5.77 24.50 2.80
N GLY A 48 -6.74 23.99 2.02
CA GLY A 48 -8.10 24.52 2.01
C GLY A 48 -8.81 24.30 3.33
N THR A 49 -9.73 25.21 3.66
CA THR A 49 -10.56 25.23 4.87
C THR A 49 -11.00 23.83 5.25
N GLN A 50 -10.70 23.43 6.49
CA GLN A 50 -11.26 22.22 7.07
C GLN A 50 -12.78 22.37 7.04
N GLU A 51 -13.44 21.67 6.12
CA GLU A 51 -14.86 21.42 6.26
C GLU A 51 -15.03 20.71 7.60
N GLY A 52 -15.88 21.30 8.46
CA GLY A 52 -16.09 20.83 9.83
C GLY A 52 -16.33 19.33 9.85
N ASP A 53 -15.76 18.69 10.87
CA ASP A 53 -15.65 17.25 11.13
C ASP A 53 -16.87 16.41 10.63
N MET A 54 -16.98 16.20 9.31
CA MET A 54 -18.09 15.50 8.71
C MET A 54 -17.72 14.02 8.65
N GLU A 55 -18.28 13.26 9.59
CA GLU A 55 -18.03 11.83 9.66
C GLU A 55 -18.53 11.12 8.39
N VAL A 56 -17.68 10.28 7.81
CA VAL A 56 -18.09 9.35 6.75
C VAL A 56 -18.89 8.22 7.40
N LYS A 57 -20.14 8.01 6.97
CA LYS A 57 -21.05 7.03 7.56
C LYS A 57 -21.50 6.01 6.53
N LEU A 58 -21.50 4.75 6.92
CA LEU A 58 -22.15 3.67 6.19
C LEU A 58 -23.35 3.21 7.02
N ASP A 59 -24.56 3.47 6.52
CA ASP A 59 -25.80 3.36 7.31
C ASP A 59 -25.78 4.32 8.51
N THR A 60 -25.70 3.78 9.73
CA THR A 60 -25.59 4.52 11.00
C THR A 60 -24.19 4.42 11.60
N GLN A 61 -23.29 3.63 11.00
CA GLN A 61 -21.96 3.38 11.54
C GLN A 61 -20.94 4.34 10.92
N VAL A 62 -20.15 4.99 11.79
CA VAL A 62 -18.99 5.78 11.36
C VAL A 62 -17.92 4.85 10.80
N VAL A 63 -17.51 5.11 9.57
CA VAL A 63 -16.42 4.38 8.91
C VAL A 63 -15.11 4.83 9.57
N PRO A 64 -14.20 3.92 9.94
CA PRO A 64 -12.94 4.33 10.56
C PRO A 64 -12.04 5.10 9.57
N LYS A 65 -11.51 6.23 10.05
CA LYS A 65 -10.47 7.00 9.36
C LYS A 65 -9.11 6.31 9.52
N ARG A 66 -8.36 6.16 8.44
CA ARG A 66 -6.98 5.66 8.43
C ARG A 66 -6.01 6.67 7.84
N GLY A 67 -4.75 6.61 8.28
CA GLY A 67 -3.65 7.40 7.70
C GLY A 67 -3.00 6.72 6.50
N SER A 68 -3.15 5.41 6.39
CA SER A 68 -2.70 4.60 5.27
C SER A 68 -3.57 3.34 5.13
N PHE A 69 -3.60 2.76 3.94
CA PHE A 69 -4.23 1.46 3.71
C PHE A 69 -3.43 0.65 2.68
N LYS A 70 -3.63 -0.67 2.72
CA LYS A 70 -3.01 -1.61 1.78
C LYS A 70 -3.96 -1.87 0.62
N TYR A 71 -3.54 -1.57 -0.60
CA TYR A 71 -4.30 -1.85 -1.83
C TYR A 71 -3.43 -2.57 -2.85
N LEU A 72 -3.91 -3.73 -3.31
CA LEU A 72 -3.21 -4.60 -4.27
C LEU A 72 -1.73 -4.86 -3.92
N GLY A 73 -1.42 -4.94 -2.63
CA GLY A 73 -0.07 -5.18 -2.14
C GLY A 73 0.83 -3.95 -2.07
N SER A 74 0.30 -2.74 -2.26
CA SER A 74 1.00 -1.47 -2.03
C SER A 74 0.35 -0.72 -0.87
N ILE A 75 1.13 0.06 -0.13
CA ILE A 75 0.66 0.95 0.92
C ILE A 75 0.46 2.34 0.33
N ILE A 76 -0.76 2.87 0.48
CA ILE A 76 -1.11 4.23 0.08
C ILE A 76 -1.24 5.05 1.34
N GLN A 77 -0.55 6.19 1.42
CA GLN A 77 -0.58 7.11 2.57
C GLN A 77 -1.29 8.41 2.21
N GLY A 78 -2.10 8.94 3.13
CA GLY A 78 -2.87 10.18 2.92
C GLY A 78 -2.02 11.46 2.99
N ASN A 79 -0.79 11.36 3.52
CA ASN A 79 0.15 12.47 3.67
C ASN A 79 1.06 12.70 2.44
N LYS A 80 0.81 12.00 1.32
CA LYS A 80 1.60 12.03 0.08
C LYS A 80 3.05 11.54 0.21
N GLU A 81 3.44 11.02 1.37
CA GLU A 81 4.74 10.37 1.53
C GLU A 81 4.66 8.92 1.08
N ILE A 82 5.83 8.31 0.85
CA ILE A 82 5.97 6.90 0.48
C ILE A 82 6.78 6.11 1.51
N ASP A 83 7.04 6.68 2.69
CA ASP A 83 7.89 6.07 3.70
C ASP A 83 7.36 4.72 4.19
N GLU A 84 6.05 4.57 4.33
CA GLU A 84 5.45 3.28 4.69
C GLU A 84 5.55 2.27 3.55
N GLU A 85 5.36 2.69 2.29
CA GLU A 85 5.50 1.80 1.14
C GLU A 85 6.94 1.32 0.96
N VAL A 86 7.92 2.23 1.07
CA VAL A 86 9.35 1.87 1.03
C VAL A 86 9.69 0.90 2.16
N THR A 87 9.18 1.15 3.36
CA THR A 87 9.38 0.24 4.51
C THR A 87 8.72 -1.11 4.29
N HIS A 88 7.50 -1.13 3.74
CA HIS A 88 6.76 -2.33 3.39
C HIS A 88 7.53 -3.19 2.39
N ARG A 89 8.05 -2.58 1.31
CA ARG A 89 8.84 -3.24 0.27
C ARG A 89 10.15 -3.79 0.80
N ILE A 90 10.85 -3.03 1.64
CA ILE A 90 12.08 -3.51 2.31
C ILE A 90 11.77 -4.74 3.17
N ARG A 91 10.70 -4.71 3.98
CA ARG A 91 10.28 -5.86 4.79
C ARG A 91 9.91 -7.06 3.92
N ALA A 92 9.15 -6.85 2.84
CA ALA A 92 8.79 -7.91 1.91
C ALA A 92 10.04 -8.52 1.24
N GLY A 93 11.00 -7.68 0.83
CA GLY A 93 12.29 -8.12 0.30
C GLY A 93 13.08 -8.95 1.31
N TRP A 94 13.11 -8.56 2.58
CA TRP A 94 13.74 -9.33 3.66
C TRP A 94 13.07 -10.67 3.89
N MET A 95 11.74 -10.73 3.87
CA MET A 95 11.01 -11.99 3.99
C MET A 95 11.36 -12.94 2.84
N LYS A 96 11.41 -12.44 1.60
CA LYS A 96 11.84 -13.24 0.43
C LYS A 96 13.30 -13.69 0.55
N TRP A 97 14.20 -12.80 0.96
CA TRP A 97 15.61 -13.15 1.18
C TRP A 97 15.77 -14.23 2.25
N ARG A 98 15.03 -14.13 3.37
CA ARG A 98 15.06 -15.12 4.46
C ARG A 98 14.64 -16.51 4.00
N LEU A 99 13.65 -16.61 3.11
CA LEU A 99 13.21 -17.90 2.55
C LEU A 99 14.30 -18.59 1.72
N ILE A 100 15.16 -17.82 1.05
CA ILE A 100 16.24 -18.35 0.21
C ILE A 100 17.61 -18.26 0.90
N PHE A 101 17.63 -17.89 2.18
CA PHE A 101 18.86 -17.66 2.95
C PHE A 101 19.78 -18.87 2.96
N GLY A 102 19.23 -20.08 3.10
CA GLY A 102 20.01 -21.32 3.06
C GLY A 102 20.81 -21.49 1.76
N VAL A 103 20.22 -21.12 0.61
CA VAL A 103 20.89 -21.17 -0.69
C VAL A 103 21.88 -20.00 -0.86
N LEU A 104 21.55 -18.82 -0.33
CA LEU A 104 22.40 -17.64 -0.43
C LEU A 104 23.64 -17.70 0.47
N CYS A 105 23.56 -18.38 1.62
CA CYS A 105 24.69 -18.54 2.54
C CYS A 105 25.49 -19.82 2.34
N ASP A 106 25.01 -20.74 1.49
CA ASP A 106 25.79 -21.92 1.13
C ASP A 106 27.04 -21.54 0.32
N LYS A 107 28.21 -21.90 0.85
CA LYS A 107 29.52 -21.69 0.20
C LYS A 107 29.67 -22.47 -1.10
N ASN A 108 28.91 -23.55 -1.28
CA ASN A 108 28.94 -24.39 -2.49
C ASN A 108 28.14 -23.79 -3.64
N VAL A 109 27.28 -22.81 -3.37
CA VAL A 109 26.48 -22.15 -4.41
C VAL A 109 27.32 -21.07 -5.10
N PRO A 110 27.49 -21.12 -6.44
CA PRO A 110 28.26 -20.12 -7.15
C PRO A 110 27.70 -18.70 -6.99
N LEU A 111 28.58 -17.70 -6.84
CA LEU A 111 28.19 -16.29 -6.72
C LEU A 111 27.30 -15.83 -7.88
N ARG A 112 27.55 -16.32 -9.10
CA ARG A 112 26.73 -16.01 -10.28
C ARG A 112 25.28 -16.46 -10.10
N LEU A 113 25.04 -17.59 -9.43
CA LEU A 113 23.71 -18.10 -9.17
C LEU A 113 23.02 -17.32 -8.05
N LYS A 114 23.76 -16.98 -6.97
CA LYS A 114 23.26 -16.08 -5.91
C LYS A 114 22.82 -14.72 -6.46
N GLY A 115 23.61 -14.15 -7.37
CA GLY A 115 23.26 -12.91 -8.08
C GLY A 115 21.98 -13.04 -8.92
N LYS A 116 21.77 -14.18 -9.60
CA LYS A 116 20.52 -14.46 -10.33
C LYS A 116 19.32 -14.51 -9.37
N PHE A 117 19.43 -15.22 -8.25
CA PHE A 117 18.37 -15.28 -7.24
C PHE A 117 17.99 -13.90 -6.72
N TYR A 118 18.99 -13.06 -6.40
CA TYR A 118 18.73 -11.68 -6.02
C TYR A 118 17.98 -10.91 -7.11
N LYS A 119 18.45 -10.98 -8.36
CA LYS A 119 17.86 -10.24 -9.48
C LYS A 119 16.42 -10.69 -9.80
N VAL A 120 16.10 -11.96 -9.61
CA VAL A 120 14.81 -12.55 -10.01
C VAL A 120 13.78 -12.55 -8.87
N VAL A 121 14.21 -12.73 -7.61
CA VAL A 121 13.28 -12.91 -6.48
C VAL A 121 13.21 -11.65 -5.61
N ILE A 122 14.37 -11.11 -5.24
CA ILE A 122 14.44 -10.04 -4.24
C ILE A 122 14.23 -8.67 -4.89
N ARG A 123 14.92 -8.40 -6.00
CA ARG A 123 14.87 -7.10 -6.68
C ARG A 123 13.45 -6.71 -7.12
N PRO A 124 12.64 -7.59 -7.74
CA PRO A 124 11.27 -7.24 -8.11
C PRO A 124 10.41 -6.97 -6.88
N THR A 125 10.59 -7.73 -5.79
CA THR A 125 9.85 -7.52 -4.54
C THR A 125 10.16 -6.15 -3.91
N LEU A 126 11.43 -5.73 -3.94
CA LEU A 126 11.89 -4.45 -3.39
C LEU A 126 11.43 -3.24 -4.21
N LEU A 127 11.32 -3.39 -5.53
CA LEU A 127 11.13 -2.29 -6.47
C LEU A 127 9.74 -2.26 -7.12
N TYR A 128 8.83 -3.14 -6.71
CA TYR A 128 7.47 -3.15 -7.25
C TYR A 128 6.78 -1.80 -7.03
N GLY A 129 6.31 -1.19 -8.12
CA GLY A 129 5.63 0.11 -8.09
C GLY A 129 6.56 1.31 -7.93
N ALA A 130 7.88 1.11 -7.89
CA ALA A 130 8.85 2.18 -7.67
C ALA A 130 8.89 3.21 -8.81
N GLU A 131 8.46 2.81 -10.01
CA GLU A 131 8.30 3.67 -11.18
C GLU A 131 7.23 4.76 -10.99
N CYS A 132 6.28 4.55 -10.08
CA CYS A 132 5.17 5.47 -9.79
C CYS A 132 5.40 6.29 -8.51
N TRP A 133 6.52 6.11 -7.83
CA TRP A 133 6.77 6.77 -6.55
C TRP A 133 7.37 8.17 -6.72
N PRO A 134 6.91 9.18 -5.96
CA PRO A 134 7.61 10.45 -5.81
C PRO A 134 8.84 10.29 -4.89
N VAL A 135 9.91 9.66 -5.41
CA VAL A 135 11.08 9.25 -4.64
C VAL A 135 11.95 10.44 -4.20
N LYS A 136 12.29 10.49 -2.90
CA LYS A 136 13.31 11.39 -2.34
C LYS A 136 14.67 10.68 -2.20
N ASN A 137 15.75 11.45 -2.07
CA ASN A 137 17.10 10.90 -1.85
C ASN A 137 17.18 9.99 -0.62
N SER A 138 16.46 10.33 0.45
CA SER A 138 16.37 9.52 1.67
C SER A 138 15.79 8.13 1.40
N HIS A 139 14.75 8.03 0.55
CA HIS A 139 14.12 6.76 0.17
C HIS A 139 15.07 5.90 -0.66
N THR A 140 15.74 6.49 -1.66
CA THR A 140 16.77 5.79 -2.46
C THR A 140 17.90 5.26 -1.58
N GLN A 141 18.35 6.06 -0.60
CA GLN A 141 19.40 5.63 0.32
C GLN A 141 18.94 4.46 1.21
N LYS A 142 17.69 4.48 1.72
CA LYS A 142 17.12 3.35 2.47
C LYS A 142 17.12 2.06 1.65
N LEU A 143 16.67 2.12 0.39
CA LEU A 143 16.64 0.97 -0.52
C LEU A 143 18.05 0.47 -0.86
N LYS A 144 19.00 1.38 -1.09
CA LYS A 144 20.40 1.04 -1.33
C LYS A 144 21.02 0.32 -0.14
N LEU A 145 20.80 0.81 1.08
CA LEU A 145 21.29 0.16 2.30
C LEU A 145 20.67 -1.23 2.48
N ALA A 146 19.36 -1.39 2.26
CA ALA A 146 18.70 -2.69 2.32
C ALA A 146 19.30 -3.67 1.29
N LYS A 147 19.48 -3.22 0.04
CA LYS A 147 20.13 -4.01 -1.02
C LYS A 147 21.54 -4.47 -0.63
N MET A 148 22.38 -3.56 -0.14
CA MET A 148 23.77 -3.89 0.23
C MET A 148 23.82 -4.92 1.36
N ARG A 149 22.89 -4.85 2.31
CA ARG A 149 22.80 -5.83 3.42
C ARG A 149 22.33 -7.21 2.96
N MET A 150 21.46 -7.30 1.96
CA MET A 150 20.97 -8.58 1.42
C MET A 150 21.98 -9.27 0.48
N LEU A 151 22.96 -8.52 -0.03
CA LEU A 151 23.99 -9.03 -0.94
C LEU A 151 25.28 -9.44 -0.23
N ARG A 152 25.38 -9.18 1.08
CA ARG A 152 26.51 -9.58 1.91
C ARG A 152 26.34 -11.02 2.37
#